data_AF-A0A529QU65-F1
#
_entry.id   AF-A0A529QU65-F1
#
_cell.length_a   1.000
_cell.length_b   1.000
_cell.length_c   1.000
_cell.angle_alpha   90.00
_cell.angle_beta   90.00
_cell.angle_gamma   90.00
#
_symmetry.space_group_name_H-M   'P 1'
#
loop_
_entity.id
_entity.type
_entity.pdbx_description
1 polymer ?
#
loop_
_entity_poly.entity_id
_entity_poly.type
_entity_poly.pdbx_seq_one_letter_code
_entity_poly.pdbx_strand_id
1 'polypeptide(L)'
;MGHGAFAEDTPTYFGPSMQFAFVRSNAPGCEPTCPEWISAEGAIQADTPALFRRVLKILNGRKLPIVVNSPGGDVNAALTLGRLIRKNKLDIAVGKTQCDRSVSSCTT
;
A
#
# COMPACT_ATOMS: atom_id res chain seq x y z
N MET A 1 19.02 -14.27 -29.18
CA MET A 1 19.57 -13.92 -27.86
C MET A 1 19.01 -12.56 -27.47
N GLY A 2 17.93 -12.52 -26.69
CA GLY A 2 17.32 -11.29 -26.20
C GLY A 2 17.49 -11.24 -24.69
N HIS A 3 18.30 -10.31 -24.20
CA HIS A 3 18.60 -10.17 -22.79
C HIS A 3 17.39 -9.56 -22.10
N GLY A 4 16.72 -10.35 -21.26
CA GLY A 4 15.72 -9.84 -20.32
C GLY A 4 16.41 -8.87 -19.35
N ALA A 5 15.84 -7.68 -19.23
CA ALA A 5 16.27 -6.72 -18.23
C ALA A 5 15.90 -7.27 -16.85
N PHE A 6 16.89 -7.82 -16.16
CA PHE A 6 16.79 -8.06 -14.72
C PHE A 6 16.69 -6.69 -14.06
N ALA A 7 15.64 -6.50 -13.27
CA ALA A 7 15.50 -5.36 -12.38
C ALA A 7 16.77 -5.29 -11.53
N GLU A 8 17.61 -4.28 -11.77
CA GLU A 8 18.81 -4.07 -10.98
C GLU A 8 18.36 -3.72 -9.56
N ASP A 9 18.69 -4.63 -8.64
CA ASP A 9 18.63 -4.47 -7.19
C ASP A 9 19.60 -3.35 -6.80
N THR A 10 19.17 -2.12 -7.05
CA THR A 10 19.80 -0.93 -6.52
C THR A 10 19.59 -1.00 -5.01
N PRO A 11 20.63 -0.91 -4.17
CA PRO A 11 20.44 -0.94 -2.72
C PRO A 11 19.43 0.16 -2.37
N THR A 12 18.21 -0.25 -2.03
CA THR A 12 17.15 0.67 -1.68
C THR A 12 17.56 1.28 -0.36
N TYR A 13 18.15 2.48 -0.43
CA TYR A 13 18.45 3.32 0.74
C TYR A 13 17.23 3.46 1.67
N PHE A 14 16.04 3.27 1.11
CA PHE A 14 14.74 3.37 1.75
C PHE A 14 14.14 2.01 2.21
N GLY A 15 14.82 0.88 2.10
CA GLY A 15 14.26 -0.43 2.51
C GLY A 15 13.31 -1.07 1.49
N PRO A 16 12.49 -2.06 1.89
CA PRO A 16 11.73 -2.91 0.96
C PRO A 16 10.76 -2.11 0.09
N SER A 17 10.47 -2.61 -1.12
CA SER A 17 9.50 -2.01 -2.03
C SER A 17 8.09 -1.93 -1.40
N MET A 18 7.33 -0.92 -1.81
CA MET A 18 5.99 -0.69 -1.28
C MET A 18 5.04 -1.85 -1.60
N GLN A 19 4.42 -2.38 -0.55
CA GLN A 19 3.42 -3.45 -0.60
C GLN A 19 2.07 -2.93 -0.11
N PHE A 20 1.00 -3.51 -0.63
CA PHE A 20 -0.37 -3.16 -0.28
C PHE A 20 -1.10 -4.37 0.29
N ALA A 21 -1.79 -4.18 1.42
CA ALA A 21 -2.63 -5.21 2.03
C ALA A 21 -4.00 -4.64 2.41
N PHE A 22 -5.04 -5.47 2.38
CA PHE A 22 -6.34 -5.13 2.96
C PHE A 22 -6.36 -5.57 4.42
N VAL A 23 -6.67 -4.65 5.32
CA VAL A 23 -6.65 -4.89 6.76
C VAL A 23 -8.01 -4.59 7.34
N ARG A 24 -8.45 -5.44 8.27
CA ARG A 24 -9.63 -5.23 9.12
C ARG A 24 -9.17 -5.15 10.57
N SER A 25 -9.67 -4.17 11.31
CA SER A 25 -9.37 -4.03 12.74
C SER A 25 -9.87 -5.27 13.51
N ASN A 26 -9.09 -5.70 14.50
CA ASN A 26 -9.47 -6.70 15.48
C ASN A 26 -9.67 -6.09 16.88
N ALA A 27 -9.86 -4.77 16.97
CA ALA A 27 -10.03 -4.08 18.24
C ALA A 27 -11.23 -4.64 19.02
N PRO A 28 -11.10 -4.92 20.33
CA PRO A 28 -12.22 -5.40 21.14
C PRO A 28 -13.43 -4.47 21.05
N GLY A 29 -14.60 -5.02 20.76
CA GLY A 29 -15.86 -4.27 20.65
C GLY A 29 -16.13 -3.61 19.30
N CYS A 30 -15.33 -3.86 18.27
CA CYS A 30 -15.58 -3.30 16.93
C CYS A 30 -16.64 -4.05 16.11
N GLU A 31 -16.99 -5.29 16.48
CA GLU A 31 -17.95 -6.13 15.76
C GLU A 31 -19.38 -5.57 15.94
N PRO A 32 -20.21 -5.49 14.88
CA PRO A 32 -20.00 -6.06 13.54
C PRO A 32 -19.22 -5.20 12.53
N THR A 33 -19.01 -3.92 12.83
CA THR A 33 -18.51 -2.93 11.86
C THR A 33 -17.05 -2.54 12.13
N CYS A 34 -16.17 -3.52 12.21
CA CYS A 34 -14.75 -3.25 12.40
C CYS A 34 -14.17 -2.45 11.22
N PRO A 35 -13.42 -1.36 11.48
CA PRO A 35 -12.81 -0.55 10.43
C PRO A 35 -11.93 -1.37 9.49
N GLU A 36 -11.99 -1.05 8.21
CA GLU A 36 -11.14 -1.64 7.16
C GLU A 36 -10.32 -0.55 6.46
N TRP A 37 -9.10 -0.87 6.05
CA TRP A 37 -8.22 0.04 5.31
C TRP A 37 -7.26 -0.69 4.39
N ILE A 38 -6.64 0.07 3.49
CA ILE A 38 -5.50 -0.38 2.69
C ILE A 38 -4.23 0.01 3.43
N SER A 39 -3.43 -0.96 3.86
CA SER A 39 -2.09 -0.72 4.37
C SER A 39 -1.12 -0.56 3.21
N ALA A 40 -0.33 0.50 3.19
CA ALA A 40 0.71 0.76 2.19
C ALA A 40 2.07 0.91 2.90
N GLU A 41 2.88 -0.13 2.86
CA GLU A 41 4.09 -0.28 3.69
C GLU A 41 5.32 -0.40 2.79
N GLY A 42 6.35 0.43 3.01
CA GLY A 42 7.64 0.34 2.30
C GLY A 42 7.98 1.54 1.41
N ALA A 43 9.08 1.43 0.69
CA ALA A 43 9.63 2.46 -0.18
C ALA A 43 8.82 2.64 -1.46
N ILE A 44 8.50 3.88 -1.81
CA ILE A 44 7.79 4.22 -3.04
C ILE A 44 8.77 4.08 -4.20
N GLN A 45 8.50 3.16 -5.12
CA GLN A 45 9.29 2.91 -6.32
C GLN A 45 8.49 3.24 -7.59
N ALA A 46 9.16 3.27 -8.74
CA ALA A 46 8.57 3.63 -10.03
C ALA A 46 7.33 2.78 -10.40
N ASP A 47 7.26 1.54 -9.93
CA ASP A 47 6.16 0.60 -10.17
C ASP A 47 4.99 0.72 -9.16
N THR A 48 5.20 1.40 -8.03
CA THR A 48 4.22 1.56 -6.94
C THR A 48 2.87 2.13 -7.44
N PRO A 49 2.81 3.14 -8.33
CA PRO A 49 1.54 3.61 -8.86
C PRO A 49 0.80 2.55 -9.70
N ALA A 50 1.52 1.65 -10.38
CA ALA A 50 0.92 0.57 -11.14
C ALA A 50 0.38 -0.53 -10.23
N LEU A 51 1.08 -0.86 -9.15
CA LEU A 51 0.59 -1.72 -8.07
C LEU A 51 -0.68 -1.16 -7.45
N PHE A 52 -0.68 0.12 -7.07
CA PHE A 52 -1.86 0.75 -6.47
C PHE A 52 -3.08 0.75 -7.40
N ARG A 53 -2.90 0.96 -8.70
CA ARG A 53 -3.99 0.82 -9.68
C ARG A 53 -4.61 -0.58 -9.68
N ARG A 54 -3.84 -1.65 -9.43
CA ARG A 54 -4.37 -3.01 -9.30
C ARG A 54 -5.21 -3.15 -8.02
N VAL A 55 -4.76 -2.61 -6.91
CA VAL A 55 -5.51 -2.58 -5.63
C VAL A 55 -6.87 -1.91 -5.82
N LEU A 56 -6.90 -0.74 -6.47
CA LEU A 56 -8.14 -0.01 -6.75
C LEU A 56 -9.13 -0.81 -7.62
N LYS A 57 -8.61 -1.60 -8.58
CA LYS A 57 -9.45 -2.49 -9.39
C LYS A 57 -10.06 -3.61 -8.54
N ILE A 58 -9.29 -4.20 -7.62
CA ILE A 58 -9.78 -5.23 -6.69
C ILE A 58 -10.90 -4.69 -5.80
N LEU A 59 -10.79 -3.44 -5.35
CA LEU A 59 -11.83 -2.79 -4.54
C LEU A 59 -13.15 -2.57 -5.28
N ASN A 60 -13.16 -2.58 -6.61
CA ASN A 60 -14.35 -2.47 -7.45
C ASN A 60 -15.30 -1.31 -7.02
N GLY A 61 -14.74 -0.15 -6.71
CA GLY A 61 -15.49 1.04 -6.28
C GLY A 61 -15.72 1.17 -4.77
N ARG A 62 -15.38 0.15 -3.96
CA ARG A 62 -15.34 0.27 -2.49
C ARG A 62 -14.26 1.29 -2.10
N LYS A 63 -14.64 2.26 -1.26
CA LYS A 63 -13.73 3.29 -0.77
C LYS A 63 -13.22 2.90 0.59
N LEU A 64 -11.99 2.40 0.64
CA LEU A 64 -11.26 2.20 1.89
C LEU A 64 -10.24 3.33 2.05
N PRO A 65 -10.06 3.86 3.28
CA PRO A 65 -8.94 4.75 3.55
C PRO A 65 -7.61 4.01 3.29
N ILE A 66 -6.58 4.76 2.90
CA ILE A 66 -5.23 4.25 2.75
C ILE A 66 -4.36 4.77 3.89
N VAL A 67 -3.66 3.86 4.58
CA VAL A 67 -2.70 4.17 5.64
C VAL A 67 -1.30 3.91 5.08
N VAL A 68 -0.50 4.97 4.98
CA VAL A 68 0.84 4.92 4.39
C VAL A 68 1.89 4.94 5.49
N ASN A 69 2.76 3.93 5.49
CA ASN A 69 4.01 3.91 6.25
C ASN A 69 5.16 3.76 5.25
N SER A 70 5.74 4.89 4.85
CA SER A 70 6.80 4.89 3.87
C SER A 70 8.01 5.70 4.36
N PRO A 71 9.23 5.18 4.19
CA PRO A 71 10.46 5.93 4.41
C PRO A 71 10.79 6.91 3.26
N GLY A 72 9.99 6.95 2.19
CA GLY A 72 10.21 7.77 0.99
C GLY A 72 10.55 6.94 -0.24
N GLY A 73 11.31 7.51 -1.17
CA GLY A 73 11.70 6.87 -2.43
C GLY A 73 11.58 7.80 -3.64
N ASP A 74 11.06 7.28 -4.74
CA ASP A 74 10.87 8.01 -6.00
C ASP A 74 9.78 9.09 -5.86
N VAL A 75 10.19 10.36 -6.02
CA VAL A 75 9.32 11.54 -5.89
C VAL A 75 8.25 11.60 -6.99
N ASN A 76 8.59 11.23 -8.24
CA ASN A 76 7.63 11.25 -9.35
C ASN A 76 6.57 10.15 -9.18
N ALA A 77 6.98 8.99 -8.70
CA ALA A 77 6.09 7.91 -8.33
C ALA A 77 5.18 8.32 -7.16
N ALA A 78 5.72 8.95 -6.13
CA ALA A 78 4.97 9.45 -4.97
C ALA A 78 3.90 10.49 -5.38
N LEU A 79 4.27 11.45 -6.24
CA LEU A 79 3.32 12.42 -6.80
C LEU A 79 2.23 11.74 -7.62
N THR A 80 2.59 10.73 -8.42
CA THR A 80 1.62 9.96 -9.21
C THR A 80 0.68 9.18 -8.30
N LEU A 81 1.19 8.55 -7.25
CA LEU A 81 0.41 7.85 -6.23
C LEU A 81 -0.59 8.81 -5.55
N GLY A 82 -0.12 9.98 -5.10
CA GLY A 82 -0.99 11.01 -4.49
C GLY A 82 -2.08 11.51 -5.45
N ARG A 83 -1.77 11.68 -6.74
CA ARG A 83 -2.77 12.02 -7.76
C ARG A 83 -3.83 10.92 -7.93
N LEU A 84 -3.44 9.64 -7.89
CA LEU A 84 -4.37 8.51 -7.96
C LEU A 84 -5.30 8.49 -6.74
N ILE A 85 -4.76 8.68 -5.54
CA ILE A 85 -5.55 8.72 -4.30
C ILE A 85 -6.60 9.84 -4.37
N ARG A 86 -6.18 11.06 -4.71
CA ARG A 86 -7.09 12.21 -4.87
C ARG A 86 -8.13 11.99 -5.96
N LYS A 87 -7.74 11.44 -7.12
CA LYS A 87 -8.68 11.15 -8.23
C LYS A 87 -9.78 10.17 -7.82
N ASN A 88 -9.45 9.18 -7.00
CA ASN A 88 -10.40 8.18 -6.51
C ASN A 88 -11.14 8.60 -5.23
N LYS A 89 -10.89 9.82 -4.72
CA LYS A 89 -11.52 10.37 -3.52
C LYS A 89 -11.37 9.46 -2.30
N LEU A 90 -10.18 8.90 -2.11
CA LEU A 90 -9.86 8.10 -0.94
C LEU A 90 -9.29 8.99 0.16
N ASP A 91 -9.70 8.72 1.40
CA ASP A 91 -9.06 9.30 2.57
C ASP A 91 -7.66 8.67 2.76
N ILE A 92 -6.70 9.46 3.22
CA ILE A 92 -5.32 9.02 3.44
C ILE A 92 -4.84 9.46 4.82
N ALA A 93 -4.12 8.56 5.50
CA ALA A 93 -3.42 8.83 6.75
C ALA A 93 -1.98 8.33 6.68
N VAL A 94 -1.12 8.88 7.52
CA VAL A 94 0.24 8.37 7.77
C VAL A 94 0.24 7.62 9.08
N GLY A 95 0.72 6.38 9.08
CA GLY A 95 0.73 5.54 10.27
C GLY A 95 1.18 4.13 9.94
N LYS A 96 1.57 3.37 10.97
CA LYS A 96 2.00 1.98 10.83
C LYS A 96 0.83 1.05 11.10
N THR A 97 0.58 0.11 10.21
CA THR A 97 -0.35 -0.99 10.49
C THR A 97 0.35 -2.02 11.39
N GLN A 98 -0.20 -2.27 12.57
CA GLN A 98 0.26 -3.37 13.42
C GLN A 98 -0.55 -4.61 13.10
N CYS A 99 0.05 -5.50 12.34
CA CYS A 99 -0.46 -6.85 12.14
C CYS A 99 0.19 -7.74 13.19
N ASP A 100 -0.60 -8.28 14.13
CA ASP A 100 -0.10 -9.36 14.95
C ASP A 100 0.16 -10.56 14.03
N ARG A 101 1.42 -10.96 13.89
CA ARG A 101 1.84 -12.05 12.99
C ARG A 101 1.29 -13.42 13.45
N SER A 102 0.76 -13.53 14.68
CA SER A 102 0.08 -14.71 15.18
C SER A 102 -1.37 -14.85 14.69
N VAL A 103 -1.95 -13.76 14.18
CA VAL A 103 -3.29 -13.71 13.59
C VAL A 103 -3.12 -13.41 12.11
N SER A 104 -3.57 -14.29 11.23
CA SER A 104 -3.44 -14.21 9.77
C SER A 104 -4.20 -13.03 9.11
N SER A 105 -4.45 -11.93 9.82
CA SER A 105 -5.25 -10.79 9.38
C SER A 105 -4.53 -9.83 8.41
N CYS A 106 -3.25 -10.06 8.12
CA CYS A 106 -2.52 -9.35 7.07
C CYS A 106 -1.99 -10.35 6.06
N THR A 107 -2.79 -10.63 5.04
CA THR A 107 -2.31 -11.36 3.86
C THR A 107 -1.56 -10.36 2.98
N THR A 108 -0.24 -10.58 2.84
CA THR A 108 0.62 -9.93 1.84
C THR A 108 0.39 -10.54 0.47
#